data_AF-A0A2M7G4U0-F1
#
_entry.id   AF-A0A2M7G4U0-F1
#
_cell.length_a   1.000
_cell.length_b   1.000
_cell.length_c   1.000
_cell.angle_alpha   90.00
_cell.angle_beta   90.00
_cell.angle_gamma   90.00
#
_symmetry.space_group_name_H-M   'P 1'
#
loop_
_entity.id
_entity.type
_entity.pdbx_description
1 polymer ?
#
loop_
_entity_poly.entity_id
_entity_poly.type
_entity_poly.pdbx_seq_one_letter_code
_entity_poly.pdbx_strand_id
1 'polypeptide(L)'
;MNALNPLRPQNLRSPAQAESAPPVGHQASAQGSPLPSPFQADQLQKGLKKGALPEQTLALNSPQVLSLKEVLPWTQHTATWGASGSLSPGKQSFAEWIRTGDAMQIPALDDQLILNCYEFILYAALQAGKIDSDWLKQFEKQHVVTEPFEKEMLPHGAQSMQYQVLEGQVQMQSGPRPQEGDIVLFDGASHVMLATGRTPGGKTEVLSFSPLPIWGEGSFTMGKDHVAPELTTLEDLIQNLVDLYPDSPVDWAKIEIRFGKAPWDSAPSPN
;
A
#
# COMPACT_ATOMS: atom_id res chain seq x y z
N MET A 1 -0.12 -38.28 53.43
CA MET A 1 -0.75 -39.61 53.17
C MET A 1 -1.23 -39.61 51.74
N ASN A 2 -0.79 -40.62 50.99
CA ASN A 2 -0.98 -40.84 49.57
C ASN A 2 -2.44 -41.09 49.19
N ALA A 3 -2.85 -40.65 47.99
CA ALA A 3 -3.61 -41.48 47.05
C ALA A 3 -3.55 -40.87 45.64
N LEU A 4 -2.72 -41.47 44.81
CA LEU A 4 -2.69 -41.37 43.35
C LEU A 4 -3.86 -42.15 42.76
N ASN A 5 -4.44 -41.68 41.64
CA ASN A 5 -5.07 -42.54 40.62
C ASN A 5 -5.43 -41.73 39.34
N PRO A 6 -5.64 -42.36 38.17
CA PRO A 6 -4.56 -42.70 37.26
C PRO A 6 -4.76 -42.20 35.81
N LEU A 7 -3.68 -42.35 35.05
CA LEU A 7 -3.52 -42.13 33.60
C LEU A 7 -4.57 -42.86 32.73
N ARG A 8 -4.98 -42.22 31.63
CA ARG A 8 -5.70 -42.81 30.49
C ARG A 8 -5.00 -42.43 29.16
N PRO A 9 -5.19 -43.20 28.08
CA PRO A 9 -4.10 -43.66 27.23
C PRO A 9 -3.94 -42.86 25.93
N GLN A 10 -2.71 -42.93 25.43
CA GLN A 10 -2.27 -42.51 24.10
C GLN A 10 -2.96 -43.36 23.01
N ASN A 11 -3.51 -42.71 21.99
CA ASN A 11 -3.87 -43.35 20.73
C ASN A 11 -2.79 -43.05 19.69
N LEU A 12 -1.94 -44.03 19.47
CA LEU A 12 -1.07 -44.17 18.31
C LEU A 12 -1.91 -44.63 17.12
N ARG A 13 -2.04 -43.78 16.09
CA ARG A 13 -2.42 -44.21 14.74
C ARG A 13 -1.66 -43.41 13.68
N SER A 14 -0.70 -44.08 13.06
CA SER A 14 -0.22 -43.93 11.68
C SER A 14 0.53 -45.23 11.36
N PRO A 15 0.69 -45.69 10.10
CA PRO A 15 0.50 -44.97 8.84
C PRO A 15 -0.33 -45.75 7.79
N ALA A 16 -0.79 -45.07 6.75
CA ALA A 16 -1.13 -45.71 5.48
C ALA A 16 -0.38 -45.00 4.36
N GLN A 17 0.49 -45.76 3.72
CA GLN A 17 1.26 -45.44 2.53
C GLN A 17 0.31 -45.20 1.37
N ALA A 18 0.53 -44.15 0.58
CA ALA A 18 -0.07 -43.99 -0.74
C ALA A 18 1.06 -43.88 -1.77
N GLU A 19 0.86 -44.65 -2.83
CA GLU A 19 1.82 -45.06 -3.84
C GLU A 19 2.25 -43.94 -4.79
N SER A 20 3.51 -43.99 -5.18
CA SER A 20 4.12 -43.25 -6.28
C SER A 20 3.63 -43.75 -7.64
N ALA A 21 3.13 -42.85 -8.50
CA ALA A 21 2.94 -43.09 -9.92
C ALA A 21 4.09 -42.44 -10.75
N PRO A 22 4.58 -43.09 -11.82
CA PRO A 22 5.70 -42.62 -12.66
C PRO A 22 5.27 -41.64 -13.77
N PRO A 23 6.23 -40.99 -14.48
CA PRO A 23 5.99 -39.78 -15.26
C PRO A 23 5.51 -40.07 -16.69
N VAL A 24 4.64 -39.21 -17.22
CA VAL A 24 4.29 -39.19 -18.65
C VAL A 24 5.07 -38.05 -19.32
N GLY A 25 5.99 -38.45 -20.20
CA GLY A 25 6.70 -37.55 -21.09
C GLY A 25 5.86 -37.19 -22.31
N HIS A 26 5.90 -35.91 -22.69
CA HIS A 26 5.57 -35.48 -24.04
C HIS A 26 6.69 -34.58 -24.56
N GLN A 27 7.51 -35.17 -25.44
CA GLN A 27 8.29 -34.44 -26.42
C GLN A 27 7.35 -33.90 -27.48
N ALA A 28 7.39 -32.59 -27.73
CA ALA A 28 6.90 -32.02 -28.98
C ALA A 28 7.96 -31.04 -29.49
N SER A 29 8.71 -31.52 -30.48
CA SER A 29 9.58 -30.75 -31.34
C SER A 29 8.76 -29.78 -32.18
N ALA A 30 9.11 -28.50 -32.19
CA ALA A 30 8.71 -27.57 -33.23
C ALA A 30 9.97 -26.90 -33.80
N GLN A 31 10.27 -27.31 -35.03
CA GLN A 31 11.28 -26.74 -35.91
C GLN A 31 10.91 -25.30 -36.25
N GLY A 32 11.93 -24.44 -36.33
CA GLY A 32 11.75 -23.02 -36.66
C GLY A 32 11.50 -22.75 -38.15
N SER A 33 11.20 -21.49 -38.44
CA SER A 33 11.78 -20.60 -39.47
C SER A 33 10.93 -19.29 -39.49
N PRO A 34 11.31 -18.21 -40.23
CA PRO A 34 11.83 -16.99 -39.64
C PRO A 34 10.86 -15.80 -39.74
N LEU A 35 11.20 -14.74 -39.01
CA LEU A 35 10.60 -13.41 -39.09
C LEU A 35 10.59 -12.83 -40.52
N PRO A 36 9.52 -12.14 -40.93
CA PRO A 36 9.61 -11.07 -41.90
C PRO A 36 9.81 -9.71 -41.22
N SER A 37 10.98 -9.11 -41.45
CA SER A 37 11.19 -7.66 -41.59
C SER A 37 11.24 -7.39 -43.11
N PRO A 38 10.75 -6.27 -43.68
CA PRO A 38 10.88 -4.91 -43.15
C PRO A 38 9.66 -3.98 -43.37
N PHE A 39 9.41 -3.08 -42.43
CA PHE A 39 8.80 -1.79 -42.75
C PHE A 39 9.84 -0.69 -42.58
N GLN A 40 10.25 -0.17 -43.72
CA GLN A 40 10.88 1.13 -43.88
C GLN A 40 9.87 2.20 -43.44
N ALA A 41 10.26 3.04 -42.49
CA ALA A 41 9.69 4.36 -42.33
C ALA A 41 10.87 5.34 -42.28
N ASP A 42 11.35 5.67 -43.48
CA ASP A 42 12.23 6.79 -43.71
C ASP A 42 11.35 8.04 -43.92
N GLN A 43 11.84 9.18 -43.41
CA GLN A 43 11.36 10.55 -43.61
C GLN A 43 10.10 11.04 -42.88
N LEU A 44 10.35 11.73 -41.75
CA LEU A 44 9.91 13.12 -41.55
C LEU A 44 10.67 13.76 -40.39
N GLN A 45 11.98 13.95 -40.56
CA GLN A 45 12.71 15.01 -39.86
C GLN A 45 12.74 16.24 -40.77
N LYS A 46 11.99 17.28 -40.41
CA LYS A 46 12.30 18.69 -40.74
C LYS A 46 11.38 19.60 -39.92
N GLY A 47 11.95 20.29 -38.93
CA GLY A 47 11.31 21.48 -38.37
C GLY A 47 11.28 21.65 -36.85
N LEU A 48 12.21 21.11 -36.06
CA LEU A 48 12.38 21.54 -34.67
C LEU A 48 13.13 22.88 -34.64
N LYS A 49 12.35 23.97 -34.73
CA LYS A 49 12.80 25.27 -34.22
C LYS A 49 13.02 25.13 -32.72
N LYS A 50 14.22 25.50 -32.26
CA LYS A 50 14.52 25.78 -30.85
C LYS A 50 13.58 26.88 -30.35
N GLY A 51 12.43 26.50 -29.82
CA GLY A 51 11.65 27.29 -28.89
C GLY A 51 11.88 26.69 -27.53
N ALA A 52 12.50 27.45 -26.62
CA ALA A 52 12.47 27.11 -25.21
C ALA A 52 11.00 26.93 -24.82
N LEU A 53 10.66 25.77 -24.25
CA LEU A 53 9.39 25.60 -23.56
C LEU A 53 9.37 26.69 -22.47
N PRO A 54 8.30 27.49 -22.37
CA PRO A 54 8.20 28.42 -21.26
C PRO A 54 8.22 27.59 -19.98
N GLU A 55 9.16 27.89 -19.08
CA GLU A 55 9.05 27.52 -17.67
C GLU A 55 7.71 28.05 -17.19
N GLN A 56 6.69 27.20 -17.21
CA GLN A 56 5.45 27.48 -16.50
C GLN A 56 5.78 27.27 -15.03
N THR A 57 6.24 28.34 -14.38
CA THR A 57 6.19 28.48 -12.93
C THR A 57 4.72 28.52 -12.55
N LEU A 58 4.08 27.35 -12.47
CA LEU A 58 2.74 27.19 -11.93
C LEU A 58 2.81 27.60 -10.46
N ALA A 59 2.26 28.77 -10.13
CA ALA A 59 2.18 29.24 -8.76
C ALA A 59 1.38 28.24 -7.91
N LEU A 60 2.06 27.51 -7.03
CA LEU A 60 1.54 26.54 -6.07
C LEU A 60 0.79 27.23 -4.90
N ASN A 61 -0.19 28.09 -5.21
CA ASN A 61 -0.95 28.85 -4.20
C ASN A 61 -2.28 28.19 -3.79
N SER A 62 -2.51 26.93 -4.15
CA SER A 62 -3.71 26.18 -3.74
C SER A 62 -3.43 25.32 -2.52
N PRO A 63 -4.45 24.98 -1.71
CA PRO A 63 -4.29 24.05 -0.59
C PRO A 63 -3.59 22.75 -1.04
N GLN A 64 -2.53 22.36 -0.32
CA GLN A 64 -1.71 21.18 -0.60
C GLN A 64 -2.39 19.85 -0.20
N VAL A 65 -3.63 19.93 0.29
CA VAL A 65 -4.43 18.77 0.68
C VAL A 65 -4.64 17.86 -0.55
N LEU A 66 -4.27 16.59 -0.41
CA LEU A 66 -4.57 15.55 -1.37
C LEU A 66 -6.04 15.15 -1.22
N SER A 67 -6.88 15.63 -2.13
CA SER A 67 -8.32 15.43 -2.07
C SER A 67 -8.73 14.07 -2.61
N LEU A 68 -9.91 13.59 -2.18
CA LEU A 68 -10.48 12.35 -2.69
C LEU A 68 -10.67 12.40 -4.22
N LYS A 69 -11.04 13.58 -4.75
CA LYS A 69 -11.24 13.78 -6.19
C LYS A 69 -9.96 13.52 -7.01
N GLU A 70 -8.80 13.87 -6.46
CA GLU A 70 -7.50 13.68 -7.12
C GLU A 70 -7.09 12.19 -7.15
N VAL A 71 -7.43 11.44 -6.10
CA VAL A 71 -7.00 10.04 -5.94
C VAL A 71 -8.00 9.01 -6.49
N LEU A 72 -9.28 9.35 -6.59
CA LEU A 72 -10.35 8.46 -7.06
C LEU A 72 -10.08 7.80 -8.42
N PRO A 73 -9.53 8.49 -9.45
CA PRO A 73 -9.25 7.84 -10.72
C PRO A 73 -8.33 6.62 -10.59
N TRP A 74 -7.47 6.59 -9.57
CA TRP A 74 -6.52 5.50 -9.38
C TRP A 74 -7.11 4.26 -8.73
N THR A 75 -8.33 4.33 -8.18
CA THR A 75 -9.04 3.12 -7.71
C THR A 75 -9.40 2.17 -8.85
N GLN A 76 -9.26 2.61 -10.11
CA GLN A 76 -9.46 1.80 -11.31
C GLN A 76 -8.17 1.10 -11.77
N HIS A 77 -7.05 1.38 -11.12
CA HIS A 77 -5.75 0.82 -11.45
C HIS A 77 -5.34 -0.20 -10.39
N THR A 78 -4.62 -1.22 -10.83
CA THR A 78 -3.99 -2.20 -9.95
C THR A 78 -2.48 -1.97 -9.93
N ALA A 79 -1.85 -2.28 -8.81
CA ALA A 79 -0.40 -2.40 -8.74
C ALA A 79 -0.02 -3.66 -7.97
N THR A 80 1.24 -4.07 -8.10
CA THR A 80 1.73 -5.18 -7.30
C THR A 80 1.96 -4.70 -5.87
N TRP A 81 1.33 -5.32 -4.88
CA TRP A 81 1.69 -5.06 -3.49
C TRP A 81 3.02 -5.75 -3.16
N GLY A 82 3.92 -5.06 -2.48
CA GLY A 82 5.15 -5.65 -1.98
C GLY A 82 5.81 -4.77 -0.92
N ALA A 83 6.70 -5.34 -0.11
CA ALA A 83 7.48 -4.55 0.84
C ALA A 83 8.31 -3.49 0.12
N SER A 84 8.60 -2.37 0.80
CA SER A 84 9.41 -1.29 0.22
C SER A 84 10.74 -1.81 -0.33
N GLY A 85 11.08 -1.43 -1.56
CA GLY A 85 12.30 -1.86 -2.24
C GLY A 85 12.32 -3.33 -2.69
N SER A 86 11.20 -4.06 -2.60
CA SER A 86 11.13 -5.45 -3.09
C SER A 86 11.47 -5.52 -4.58
N LEU A 87 12.42 -6.40 -4.94
CA LEU A 87 12.80 -6.65 -6.31
C LEU A 87 12.10 -7.91 -6.81
N SER A 88 11.45 -7.84 -7.97
CA SER A 88 10.93 -9.01 -8.67
C SER A 88 11.31 -8.94 -10.16
N PRO A 89 11.68 -10.05 -10.81
CA PRO A 89 12.05 -10.04 -12.21
C PRO A 89 10.95 -9.41 -13.08
N GLY A 90 11.34 -8.43 -13.90
CA GLY A 90 10.44 -7.73 -14.83
C GLY A 90 9.56 -6.64 -14.22
N LYS A 91 9.58 -6.45 -12.89
CA LYS A 91 8.81 -5.41 -12.20
C LYS A 91 9.72 -4.29 -11.68
N GLN A 92 9.18 -3.09 -11.57
CA GLN A 92 9.85 -1.93 -10.99
C GLN A 92 9.33 -1.67 -9.58
N SER A 93 10.22 -1.52 -8.60
CA SER A 93 9.84 -1.04 -7.27
C SER A 93 9.71 0.48 -7.27
N PHE A 94 8.64 1.01 -6.66
CA PHE A 94 8.47 2.45 -6.51
C PHE A 94 9.58 3.07 -5.66
N ALA A 95 9.95 2.45 -4.54
CA ALA A 95 11.09 2.89 -3.72
C ALA A 95 12.40 2.92 -4.51
N GLU A 96 12.65 1.90 -5.33
CA GLU A 96 13.84 1.88 -6.18
C GLU A 96 13.80 2.98 -7.25
N TRP A 97 12.63 3.21 -7.87
CA TRP A 97 12.44 4.32 -8.80
C TRP A 97 12.67 5.68 -8.12
N ILE A 98 12.22 5.89 -6.87
CA ILE A 98 12.52 7.12 -6.12
C ILE A 98 14.05 7.30 -6.03
N ARG A 99 14.79 6.24 -5.72
CA ARG A 99 16.26 6.31 -5.52
C ARG A 99 17.05 6.50 -6.80
N THR A 100 16.68 5.82 -7.88
CA THR A 100 17.53 5.70 -9.09
C THR A 100 16.86 6.18 -10.39
N GLY A 101 15.55 6.42 -10.36
CA GLY A 101 14.75 6.77 -11.52
C GLY A 101 14.97 8.18 -12.06
N ASP A 102 14.66 8.32 -13.34
CA ASP A 102 14.50 9.62 -14.00
C ASP A 102 13.22 10.29 -13.47
N ALA A 103 13.40 11.48 -12.89
CA ALA A 103 12.31 12.33 -12.38
C ALA A 103 11.24 12.62 -13.44
N MET A 104 11.61 12.60 -14.72
CA MET A 104 10.73 12.93 -15.84
C MET A 104 9.79 11.78 -16.23
N GLN A 105 9.98 10.57 -15.71
CA GLN A 105 9.21 9.38 -16.07
C GLN A 105 8.71 8.66 -14.81
N ILE A 106 7.63 9.18 -14.23
CA ILE A 106 6.90 8.50 -13.15
C ILE A 106 6.35 7.17 -13.71
N PRO A 107 6.58 6.03 -13.04
CA PRO A 107 6.07 4.76 -13.51
C PRO A 107 4.55 4.77 -13.57
N ALA A 108 3.98 4.06 -14.55
CA ALA A 108 2.53 3.86 -14.60
C ALA A 108 2.08 3.04 -13.38
N LEU A 109 0.90 3.36 -12.85
CA LEU A 109 0.25 2.54 -11.85
C LEU A 109 -0.40 1.35 -12.54
N ASP A 110 0.37 0.28 -12.69
CA ASP A 110 -0.04 -1.00 -13.26
C ASP A 110 0.63 -2.17 -12.53
N ASP A 111 0.33 -3.38 -12.98
CA ASP A 111 0.83 -4.63 -12.41
C ASP A 111 2.37 -4.83 -12.49
N GLN A 112 3.09 -3.96 -13.22
CA GLN A 112 4.56 -3.93 -13.26
C GLN A 112 5.17 -3.06 -12.15
N LEU A 113 4.40 -2.19 -11.51
CA LEU A 113 4.86 -1.37 -10.40
C LEU A 113 4.63 -2.10 -9.07
N ILE A 114 5.67 -2.21 -8.24
CA ILE A 114 5.60 -2.73 -6.88
C ILE A 114 5.58 -1.57 -5.89
N LEU A 115 4.56 -1.53 -5.03
CA LEU A 115 4.44 -0.53 -3.98
C LEU A 115 3.67 -1.05 -2.75
N ASN A 116 3.92 -0.49 -1.58
CA ASN A 116 3.17 -0.77 -0.35
C ASN A 116 2.10 0.32 -0.04
N CYS A 117 1.47 0.21 1.14
CA CYS A 117 0.38 1.10 1.57
C CYS A 117 0.76 2.58 1.64
N TYR A 118 1.90 2.93 2.22
CA TYR A 118 2.31 4.34 2.31
C TYR A 118 2.90 4.84 0.99
N GLU A 119 3.61 3.99 0.26
CA GLU A 119 4.16 4.29 -1.06
C GLU A 119 3.07 4.64 -2.07
N PHE A 120 1.90 4.00 -1.96
CA PHE A 120 0.74 4.39 -2.75
C PHE A 120 0.32 5.84 -2.49
N ILE A 121 0.32 6.28 -1.24
CA ILE A 121 -0.07 7.64 -0.86
C ILE A 121 0.98 8.66 -1.31
N LEU A 122 2.26 8.28 -1.32
CA LEU A 122 3.33 9.09 -1.90
C LEU A 122 3.23 9.18 -3.43
N TYR A 123 3.00 8.05 -4.11
CA TYR A 123 2.73 8.01 -5.55
C TYR A 123 1.57 8.92 -5.92
N ALA A 124 0.52 8.84 -5.10
CA ALA A 124 -0.66 9.66 -5.21
C ALA A 124 -0.36 11.17 -5.10
N ALA A 125 0.32 11.58 -4.04
CA ALA A 125 0.71 12.97 -3.83
C ALA A 125 1.58 13.50 -5.00
N LEU A 126 2.49 12.67 -5.52
CA LEU A 126 3.33 13.00 -6.67
C LEU A 126 2.51 13.22 -7.94
N GLN A 127 1.59 12.31 -8.27
CA GLN A 127 0.74 12.42 -9.45
C GLN A 127 -0.22 13.63 -9.37
N ALA A 128 -0.64 13.99 -8.16
CA ALA A 128 -1.45 15.18 -7.91
C ALA A 128 -0.62 16.49 -7.85
N GLY A 129 0.71 16.41 -8.00
CA GLY A 129 1.60 17.56 -7.96
C GLY A 129 1.72 18.22 -6.57
N LYS A 130 1.41 17.50 -5.49
CA LYS A 130 1.57 17.97 -4.10
C LYS A 130 3.01 17.86 -3.63
N ILE A 131 3.74 16.89 -4.18
CA ILE A 131 5.18 16.69 -4.01
C ILE A 131 5.80 16.49 -5.39
N ASP A 132 7.09 16.76 -5.50
CA ASP A 132 7.88 16.45 -6.68
C ASP A 132 8.86 15.29 -6.41
N SER A 133 9.60 14.90 -7.44
CA SER A 133 10.59 13.83 -7.34
C SER A 133 11.75 14.15 -6.39
N ASP A 134 12.10 15.43 -6.25
CA ASP A 134 13.23 15.86 -5.41
C ASP A 134 12.84 15.79 -3.94
N TRP A 135 11.61 16.20 -3.61
CA TRP A 135 11.00 15.99 -2.30
C TRP A 135 10.99 14.51 -1.93
N LEU A 136 10.52 13.62 -2.84
CA LEU A 136 10.51 12.18 -2.58
C LEU A 136 11.90 11.60 -2.36
N LYS A 137 12.88 12.01 -3.18
CA LYS A 137 14.29 11.62 -3.01
C LYS A 137 14.85 12.07 -1.67
N GLN A 138 14.47 13.25 -1.19
CA GLN A 138 14.87 13.76 0.11
C GLN A 138 14.19 12.99 1.25
N PHE A 139 12.87 12.78 1.15
CA PHE A 139 12.08 12.00 2.10
C PHE A 139 12.67 10.60 2.24
N GLU A 140 12.91 9.89 1.14
CA GLU A 140 13.49 8.54 1.13
C GLU A 140 14.90 8.48 1.76
N LYS A 141 15.74 9.51 1.55
CA LYS A 141 17.06 9.58 2.19
C LYS A 141 16.98 9.75 3.71
N GLN A 142 15.95 10.45 4.20
CA GLN A 142 15.72 10.68 5.62
C GLN A 142 15.07 9.45 6.28
N HIS A 143 14.14 8.81 5.56
CA HIS A 143 13.37 7.65 5.99
C HIS A 143 14.23 6.43 6.40
N VAL A 144 15.42 6.31 5.83
CA VAL A 144 16.37 5.22 6.11
C VAL A 144 17.00 5.36 7.51
N VAL A 145 16.84 6.50 8.19
CA VAL A 145 17.68 6.88 9.34
C VAL A 145 16.88 7.59 10.43
N THR A 146 16.53 6.84 11.49
CA THR A 146 16.49 7.27 12.91
C THR A 146 15.24 7.87 13.56
N GLU A 147 14.20 8.34 12.85
CA GLU A 147 12.96 8.81 13.52
C GLU A 147 11.83 7.77 13.48
N PRO A 148 10.88 7.77 14.45
CA PRO A 148 9.69 6.94 14.33
C PRO A 148 8.92 7.38 13.09
N PHE A 149 8.65 6.45 12.17
CA PHE A 149 7.85 6.61 10.94
C PHE A 149 6.65 7.57 11.11
N GLU A 150 5.95 7.47 12.24
CA GLU A 150 4.83 8.35 12.59
C GLU A 150 5.20 9.85 12.56
N LYS A 151 6.35 10.25 13.10
CA LYS A 151 6.74 11.67 13.11
C LYS A 151 7.07 12.19 11.72
N GLU A 152 7.59 11.34 10.84
CA GLU A 152 7.89 11.70 9.46
C GLU A 152 6.61 11.85 8.65
N MET A 153 5.63 10.97 8.87
CA MET A 153 4.35 10.99 8.18
C MET A 153 3.36 12.01 8.76
N LEU A 154 3.46 12.31 10.06
CA LEU A 154 2.60 13.25 10.79
C LEU A 154 3.42 14.39 11.43
N PRO A 155 4.22 15.16 10.67
CA PRO A 155 5.16 16.14 11.23
C PRO A 155 4.44 17.36 11.85
N HIS A 156 3.14 17.51 11.59
CA HIS A 156 2.30 18.61 12.11
C HIS A 156 1.58 18.23 13.42
N GLY A 157 1.98 17.12 14.01
CA GLY A 157 1.33 16.56 15.18
C GLY A 157 0.26 15.55 14.80
N ALA A 158 0.18 14.50 15.61
CA ALA A 158 -0.80 13.45 15.46
C ALA A 158 -1.93 13.63 16.47
N GLN A 159 -3.15 13.40 16.00
CA GLN A 159 -4.34 13.19 16.81
C GLN A 159 -4.60 11.69 16.96
N SER A 160 -5.37 11.32 17.97
CA SER A 160 -5.76 9.94 18.23
C SER A 160 -7.27 9.79 18.20
N MET A 161 -7.76 8.74 17.57
CA MET A 161 -9.10 8.23 17.76
C MET A 161 -9.06 6.82 18.33
N GLN A 162 -10.00 6.51 19.21
CA GLN A 162 -10.02 5.25 19.96
C GLN A 162 -11.23 4.43 19.53
N TYR A 163 -11.00 3.15 19.25
CA TYR A 163 -12.00 2.15 18.94
C TYR A 163 -11.97 1.02 19.97
N GLN A 164 -13.09 0.33 20.12
CA GLN A 164 -13.17 -0.92 20.87
C GLN A 164 -14.09 -1.89 20.15
N VAL A 165 -13.86 -3.19 20.34
CA VAL A 165 -14.81 -4.24 19.97
C VAL A 165 -15.64 -4.58 21.20
N LEU A 166 -16.93 -4.27 21.15
CA LEU A 166 -17.89 -4.61 22.19
C LEU A 166 -18.96 -5.52 21.60
N GLU A 167 -19.18 -6.68 22.22
CA GLU A 167 -20.19 -7.66 21.77
C GLU A 167 -20.02 -8.06 20.29
N GLY A 168 -18.77 -8.14 19.83
CA GLY A 168 -18.44 -8.49 18.45
C GLY A 168 -18.69 -7.37 17.43
N GLN A 169 -18.82 -6.11 17.88
CA GLN A 169 -19.02 -4.95 17.02
C GLN A 169 -17.96 -3.88 17.30
N VAL A 170 -17.35 -3.36 16.24
CA VAL A 170 -16.43 -2.21 16.33
C VAL A 170 -17.19 -0.91 16.60
N GLN A 171 -16.77 -0.20 17.63
CA GLN A 171 -17.37 1.07 18.03
C GLN A 171 -16.29 2.12 18.32
N MET A 172 -16.43 3.29 17.70
CA MET A 172 -15.62 4.46 18.05
C MET A 172 -15.97 4.93 19.46
N GLN A 173 -14.98 5.05 20.32
CA GLN A 173 -15.12 5.46 21.72
C GLN A 173 -14.90 6.96 21.91
N SER A 174 -13.83 7.50 21.33
CA SER A 174 -13.44 8.89 21.55
C SER A 174 -12.47 9.41 20.49
N GLY A 175 -12.22 10.71 20.52
CA GLY A 175 -11.32 11.41 19.61
C GLY A 175 -12.04 12.11 18.46
N PRO A 176 -11.37 13.03 17.76
CA PRO A 176 -11.88 13.58 16.51
C PRO A 176 -11.85 12.54 15.40
N ARG A 177 -12.62 12.76 14.33
CA ARG A 177 -12.45 12.02 13.07
C ARG A 177 -11.45 12.75 12.17
N PRO A 178 -10.67 12.01 11.37
CA PRO A 178 -9.76 12.62 10.41
C PRO A 178 -10.53 13.41 9.35
N GLN A 179 -9.92 14.49 8.88
CA GLN A 179 -10.43 15.34 7.81
C GLN A 179 -9.96 14.81 6.45
N GLU A 180 -10.51 15.37 5.37
CA GLU A 180 -10.03 15.04 4.02
C GLU A 180 -8.53 15.33 3.89
N GLY A 181 -7.81 14.37 3.32
CA GLY A 181 -6.37 14.42 3.08
C GLY A 181 -5.49 14.12 4.29
N ASP A 182 -6.06 13.92 5.48
CA ASP A 182 -5.28 13.46 6.62
C ASP A 182 -4.73 12.05 6.36
N ILE A 183 -3.47 11.84 6.76
CA ILE A 183 -2.85 10.51 6.81
C ILE A 183 -3.35 9.79 8.04
N VAL A 184 -3.81 8.55 7.86
CA VAL A 184 -4.31 7.68 8.92
C VAL A 184 -3.37 6.49 9.09
N LEU A 185 -2.89 6.30 10.31
CA LEU A 185 -1.95 5.28 10.73
C LEU A 185 -2.65 4.26 11.62
N PHE A 186 -2.67 3.01 11.16
CA PHE A 186 -3.18 1.87 11.91
C PHE A 186 -2.01 1.09 12.50
N ASP A 187 -1.99 0.93 13.83
CA ASP A 187 -0.92 0.24 14.56
C ASP A 187 0.47 0.81 14.21
N GLY A 188 0.59 2.15 14.28
CA GLY A 188 1.80 2.87 13.87
C GLY A 188 1.99 2.84 12.35
N ALA A 189 3.06 2.19 11.88
CA ALA A 189 3.41 2.13 10.46
C ALA A 189 2.86 0.89 9.74
N SER A 190 2.17 0.00 10.46
CA SER A 190 1.73 -1.30 9.93
C SER A 190 0.78 -1.14 8.73
N HIS A 191 -0.09 -0.12 8.75
CA HIS A 191 -0.91 0.24 7.60
C HIS A 191 -1.19 1.75 7.55
N VAL A 192 -1.09 2.32 6.35
CA VAL A 192 -1.26 3.75 6.09
C VAL A 192 -2.41 3.94 5.09
N MET A 193 -3.30 4.87 5.40
CA MET A 193 -4.49 5.17 4.63
C MET A 193 -4.64 6.69 4.46
N LEU A 194 -5.48 7.09 3.51
CA LEU A 194 -5.84 8.49 3.30
C LEU A 194 -7.29 8.71 3.72
N ALA A 195 -7.54 9.65 4.62
CA ALA A 195 -8.89 10.00 5.04
C ALA A 195 -9.63 10.79 3.95
N THR A 196 -10.88 10.42 3.73
CA THR A 196 -11.75 11.13 2.77
C THR A 196 -12.50 12.30 3.39
N GLY A 197 -12.49 12.42 4.72
CA GLY A 197 -13.32 13.36 5.49
C GLY A 197 -14.81 13.01 5.52
N ARG A 198 -15.24 11.94 4.85
CA ARG A 198 -16.65 11.51 4.81
C ARG A 198 -16.95 10.50 5.92
N THR A 199 -18.22 10.45 6.34
CA THR A 199 -18.68 9.51 7.37
C THR A 199 -19.97 8.75 7.00
N PRO A 200 -19.95 7.88 5.97
CA PRO A 200 -21.13 7.14 5.56
C PRO A 200 -21.64 6.25 6.70
N GLY A 201 -22.92 6.41 7.06
CA GLY A 201 -23.52 5.67 8.18
C GLY A 201 -22.85 5.94 9.54
N GLY A 202 -22.12 7.05 9.67
CA GLY A 202 -21.37 7.37 10.88
C GLY A 202 -20.05 6.59 11.04
N LYS A 203 -19.55 5.93 10.01
CA LYS A 203 -18.22 5.26 9.99
C LYS A 203 -17.17 6.14 9.31
N THR A 204 -15.91 6.09 9.70
CA THR A 204 -14.83 6.92 9.12
C THR A 204 -14.40 6.34 7.78
N GLU A 205 -14.69 7.02 6.67
CA GLU A 205 -14.31 6.54 5.34
C GLU A 205 -12.87 6.91 4.97
N VAL A 206 -12.13 5.91 4.51
CA VAL A 206 -10.73 5.99 4.14
C VAL A 206 -10.50 5.34 2.77
N LEU A 207 -9.48 5.82 2.06
CA LEU A 207 -8.88 5.13 0.94
C LEU A 207 -7.72 4.28 1.46
N SER A 208 -7.81 2.97 1.23
CA SER A 208 -6.84 1.98 1.70
C SER A 208 -6.14 1.30 0.53
N PHE A 209 -4.82 1.19 0.59
CA PHE A 209 -4.02 0.41 -0.35
C PHE A 209 -3.28 -0.71 0.38
N SER A 210 -3.95 -1.82 0.58
CA SER A 210 -3.32 -3.05 1.07
C SER A 210 -4.21 -4.19 0.68
N PRO A 211 -3.66 -5.34 0.25
CA PRO A 211 -4.47 -6.54 0.31
C PRO A 211 -4.84 -6.70 1.77
N LEU A 212 -6.10 -7.05 2.04
CA LEU A 212 -6.45 -7.50 3.37
C LEU A 212 -5.49 -8.66 3.69
N PRO A 213 -4.81 -8.63 4.85
CA PRO A 213 -3.92 -9.71 5.21
C PRO A 213 -4.69 -11.03 5.16
N ILE A 214 -4.08 -12.08 4.64
CA ILE A 214 -4.57 -13.44 4.79
C ILE A 214 -3.49 -14.16 5.60
N TRP A 215 -3.82 -14.62 6.80
CA TRP A 215 -2.91 -15.54 7.48
C TRP A 215 -3.23 -16.95 6.99
N GLY A 216 -2.25 -17.61 6.39
CA GLY A 216 -2.24 -19.06 6.19
C GLY A 216 -1.65 -19.77 7.41
N GLU A 217 -1.53 -21.11 7.37
CA GLU A 217 -0.99 -21.99 8.42
C GLU A 217 0.41 -21.55 8.93
N GLY A 218 0.47 -20.52 9.79
CA GLY A 218 1.70 -20.00 10.37
C GLY A 218 2.49 -19.00 9.52
N SER A 219 1.94 -18.45 8.43
CA SER A 219 2.61 -17.38 7.67
C SER A 219 1.64 -16.29 7.19
N PHE A 220 2.11 -15.04 7.25
CA PHE A 220 1.44 -13.88 6.70
C PHE A 220 1.60 -13.92 5.17
N THR A 221 0.56 -14.32 4.44
CA THR A 221 0.58 -14.32 2.97
C THR A 221 -0.41 -13.29 2.47
N MET A 222 0.09 -12.27 1.80
CA MET A 222 -0.77 -11.28 1.17
C MET A 222 -1.61 -11.95 0.08
N GLY A 223 -2.94 -11.87 0.21
CA GLY A 223 -3.87 -12.71 -0.53
C GLY A 223 -3.92 -12.49 -2.05
N LYS A 224 -3.45 -11.33 -2.51
CA LYS A 224 -3.33 -10.98 -3.92
C LYS A 224 -2.04 -10.20 -4.11
N ASP A 225 -1.23 -10.62 -5.09
CA ASP A 225 -0.09 -9.83 -5.53
C ASP A 225 -0.54 -8.51 -6.15
N HIS A 226 -1.75 -8.44 -6.70
CA HIS A 226 -2.30 -7.29 -7.41
C HIS A 226 -3.46 -6.66 -6.64
N VAL A 227 -3.31 -5.38 -6.28
CA VAL A 227 -4.24 -4.67 -5.40
C VAL A 227 -4.60 -3.33 -6.03
N ALA A 228 -5.89 -3.01 -6.00
CA ALA A 228 -6.38 -1.68 -6.30
C ALA A 228 -6.62 -0.93 -4.98
N PRO A 229 -6.50 0.41 -4.96
CA PRO A 229 -6.95 1.21 -3.83
C PRO A 229 -8.46 1.04 -3.64
N GLU A 230 -8.89 0.80 -2.41
CA GLU A 230 -10.29 0.54 -2.08
C GLU A 230 -10.82 1.60 -1.12
N LEU A 231 -12.03 2.09 -1.41
CA LEU A 231 -12.81 2.86 -0.44
C LEU A 231 -13.45 1.91 0.56
N THR A 232 -13.21 2.16 1.83
CA THR A 232 -13.71 1.37 2.94
C THR A 232 -13.87 2.26 4.16
N THR A 233 -14.24 1.68 5.30
CA THR A 233 -14.29 2.40 6.56
C THR A 233 -13.29 1.80 7.56
N LEU A 234 -12.77 2.62 8.48
CA LEU A 234 -11.91 2.12 9.56
C LEU A 234 -12.63 1.05 10.38
N GLU A 235 -13.93 1.25 10.63
CA GLU A 235 -14.76 0.31 11.36
C GLU A 235 -14.86 -1.05 10.64
N ASP A 236 -15.07 -1.05 9.32
CA ASP A 236 -15.12 -2.30 8.55
C ASP A 236 -13.75 -2.97 8.44
N LEU A 237 -12.67 -2.19 8.29
CA LEU A 237 -11.31 -2.72 8.31
C LEU A 237 -10.96 -3.38 9.64
N ILE A 238 -11.25 -2.70 10.76
CA ILE A 238 -11.06 -3.26 12.10
C ILE A 238 -11.90 -4.53 12.26
N GLN A 239 -13.18 -4.49 11.86
CA GLN A 239 -14.07 -5.64 11.99
C GLN A 239 -13.54 -6.85 11.20
N ASN A 240 -13.08 -6.62 9.97
CA ASN A 240 -12.47 -7.67 9.17
C ASN A 240 -11.21 -8.26 9.85
N LEU A 241 -10.35 -7.43 10.46
CA LEU A 241 -9.18 -7.92 11.18
C LEU A 241 -9.56 -8.74 12.42
N VAL A 242 -10.60 -8.33 13.14
CA VAL A 242 -11.15 -9.06 14.30
C VAL A 242 -11.70 -10.41 13.86
N ASP A 243 -12.47 -10.43 12.77
CA ASP A 243 -13.09 -11.65 12.23
C ASP A 243 -12.04 -12.63 11.68
N LEU A 244 -10.98 -12.10 11.05
CA LEU A 244 -9.88 -12.90 10.51
C LEU A 244 -8.94 -13.41 11.62
N TYR A 245 -8.73 -12.63 12.68
CA TYR A 245 -7.78 -12.95 13.77
C TYR A 245 -8.42 -12.85 15.15
N PRO A 246 -9.41 -13.71 15.47
CA PRO A 246 -10.05 -13.71 16.77
C PRO A 246 -9.06 -14.02 17.91
N ASP A 247 -7.98 -14.77 17.61
CA ASP A 247 -6.92 -15.15 18.56
C ASP A 247 -5.68 -14.24 18.50
N SER A 248 -5.79 -13.08 17.83
CA SER A 248 -4.70 -12.09 17.75
C SER A 248 -4.28 -11.62 19.14
N PRO A 249 -2.97 -11.37 19.39
CA PRO A 249 -2.52 -10.74 20.64
C PRO A 249 -2.91 -9.25 20.74
N VAL A 250 -3.51 -8.67 19.71
CA VAL A 250 -4.02 -7.29 19.72
C VAL A 250 -5.12 -7.18 20.76
N ASP A 251 -5.03 -6.17 21.64
CA ASP A 251 -6.10 -5.83 22.57
C ASP A 251 -7.24 -5.14 21.81
N TRP A 252 -8.17 -5.93 21.28
CA TRP A 252 -9.34 -5.43 20.56
C TRP A 252 -10.28 -4.57 21.43
N ALA A 253 -10.13 -4.58 22.77
CA ALA A 253 -10.85 -3.68 23.65
C ALA A 253 -10.26 -2.26 23.65
N LYS A 254 -9.06 -2.06 23.09
CA LYS A 254 -8.39 -0.76 23.02
C LYS A 254 -7.55 -0.63 21.75
N ILE A 255 -8.17 -0.07 20.72
CA ILE A 255 -7.54 0.17 19.42
C ILE A 255 -7.32 1.68 19.27
N GLU A 256 -6.06 2.09 19.17
CA GLU A 256 -5.70 3.48 18.88
C GLU A 256 -5.35 3.64 17.39
N ILE A 257 -6.02 4.58 16.73
CA ILE A 257 -5.68 5.04 15.39
C ILE A 257 -5.09 6.43 15.49
N ARG A 258 -3.91 6.63 14.89
CA ARG A 258 -3.21 7.91 14.86
C ARG A 258 -3.47 8.56 13.51
N PHE A 259 -3.64 9.87 13.46
CA PHE A 259 -3.81 10.57 12.18
C PHE A 259 -3.38 12.02 12.27
N GLY A 260 -3.17 12.66 11.12
CA GLY A 260 -2.81 14.07 11.06
C GLY A 260 -2.54 14.55 9.65
N LYS A 261 -2.12 15.81 9.53
CA LYS A 261 -1.80 16.43 8.25
C LYS A 261 -0.56 15.78 7.61
N ALA A 262 -0.61 15.64 6.29
CA ALA A 262 0.44 15.00 5.55
C ALA A 262 1.72 15.85 5.54
N PRO A 263 2.89 15.27 5.27
CA PRO A 263 4.16 16.00 5.33
C PRO A 263 4.26 17.16 4.33
N TRP A 264 3.51 17.09 3.23
CA TRP A 264 3.46 18.13 2.20
C TRP A 264 2.45 19.24 2.49
N ASP A 265 1.59 19.10 3.50
CA ASP A 265 0.58 20.11 3.82
C ASP A 265 1.18 21.42 4.37
N SER A 266 2.48 21.44 4.71
CA SER A 266 3.18 22.62 5.22
C SER A 266 4.47 22.97 4.48
N ALA A 267 4.75 22.35 3.33
CA ALA A 267 5.90 22.77 2.55
C ALA A 267 5.69 24.23 2.10
N PRO A 268 6.56 25.19 2.49
CA PRO A 268 6.55 26.48 1.81
C PRO A 268 6.79 26.18 0.33
N SER A 269 5.91 26.68 -0.53
CA SER A 269 6.16 26.67 -1.97
C SER A 269 7.60 27.16 -2.19
N PRO A 270 8.46 26.42 -2.91
CA PRO A 270 9.77 26.95 -3.25
C PRO A 270 9.54 28.26 -4.01
N ASN A 271 10.11 29.35 -3.48
CA ASN A 271 10.08 30.68 -4.11
C ASN A 271 10.82 30.66 -5.43
#